data_AF-A0A952TKZ2-F1
#
_entry.id   AF-A0A952TKZ2-F1
#
_cell.length_a   1.000
_cell.length_b   1.000
_cell.length_c   1.000
_cell.angle_alpha   90.00
_cell.angle_beta   90.00
_cell.angle_gamma   90.00
#
_symmetry.space_group_name_H-M   'P 1'
#
loop_
_entity.id
_entity.type
_entity.pdbx_description
1 polymer ?
#
loop_
_entity_poly.entity_id
_entity_poly.type
_entity_poly.pdbx_seq_one_letter_code
_entity_poly.pdbx_strand_id
1 'polypeptide(L)'
;MSIPPWALLLSFWLHMLATVAWLGGLAALALFVLPSMRRTLKPKQFATWADALNRRLDPLGWFSLGLLTFTGLLQMDGNANYEGFLTLSNPWAVAICLKHIAFFGMLAVSGYLTWSVTPALSRAALQRAQGRSDRQEAALLRRFQRLIALNLALGALVLVFTAMARIA
;
A
#
# COMPACT_ATOMS: atom_id res chain seq x y z
N MET A 1 -6.37 29.65 13.38
CA MET A 1 -7.76 29.50 12.86
C MET A 1 -8.12 28.04 13.03
N SER A 2 -9.18 27.72 13.78
CA SER A 2 -9.64 26.34 13.89
C SER A 2 -10.16 25.85 12.53
N ILE A 3 -9.81 24.62 12.16
CA ILE A 3 -10.30 24.00 10.92
C ILE A 3 -11.84 23.86 11.04
N PRO A 4 -12.62 24.32 10.05
CA PRO A 4 -14.07 24.27 10.16
C PRO A 4 -14.57 22.81 10.16
N PRO A 5 -15.67 22.48 10.88
CA PRO A 5 -16.13 21.10 11.05
C PRO A 5 -16.42 20.36 9.74
N TRP A 6 -16.92 21.06 8.72
CA TRP A 6 -17.20 20.47 7.40
C TRP A 6 -15.92 20.02 6.68
N ALA A 7 -14.80 20.73 6.88
CA ALA A 7 -13.52 20.39 6.26
C ALA A 7 -12.90 19.16 6.94
N LEU A 8 -13.04 19.05 8.26
CA LEU A 8 -12.66 17.84 8.99
C LEU A 8 -13.51 16.64 8.57
N LEU A 9 -14.84 16.79 8.47
CA LEU A 9 -15.72 15.73 7.99
C LEU A 9 -15.29 15.23 6.60
N LEU A 10 -15.06 16.15 5.67
CA LEU A 10 -14.63 15.81 4.32
C LEU A 10 -13.26 15.10 4.33
N SER A 11 -12.32 15.57 5.16
CA SER A 11 -11.01 14.93 5.33
C SER A 11 -11.15 13.49 5.83
N PHE A 12 -11.95 13.24 6.88
CA PHE A 12 -12.19 11.89 7.38
C PHE A 12 -12.85 10.99 6.33
N TRP A 13 -13.88 11.49 5.64
CA TRP A 13 -14.58 10.74 4.61
C TRP A 13 -13.67 10.34 3.44
N LEU A 14 -12.89 11.30 2.92
CA LEU A 14 -11.91 11.05 1.86
C LEU A 14 -10.78 10.09 2.30
N HIS A 15 -10.30 10.22 3.54
CA HIS A 15 -9.28 9.32 4.09
C HIS A 15 -9.79 7.88 4.19
N MET A 16 -11.04 7.69 4.62
CA MET A 16 -11.66 6.37 4.68
C MET A 16 -11.81 5.77 3.28
N LEU A 17 -12.28 6.53 2.30
CA LEU A 17 -12.35 6.07 0.91
C LEU A 17 -10.99 5.66 0.36
N ALA A 18 -9.95 6.47 0.59
CA ALA A 18 -8.59 6.17 0.16
C ALA A 18 -8.02 4.93 0.86
N THR A 19 -8.34 4.75 2.14
CA THR A 19 -7.95 3.56 2.92
C THR A 19 -8.62 2.31 2.34
N VAL A 20 -9.93 2.35 2.07
CA VAL A 20 -10.68 1.24 1.49
C VAL A 20 -10.18 0.93 0.08
N ALA A 21 -9.97 1.93 -0.77
CA ALA A 21 -9.50 1.74 -2.13
C ALA A 21 -8.10 1.11 -2.16
N TRP A 22 -7.16 1.63 -1.35
CA TRP A 22 -5.78 1.16 -1.36
C TRP A 22 -5.62 -0.18 -0.64
N LEU A 23 -6.05 -0.25 0.62
CA LEU A 23 -5.85 -1.43 1.45
C LEU A 23 -6.80 -2.57 1.04
N GLY A 24 -8.03 -2.26 0.65
CA GLY A 24 -8.97 -3.23 0.07
C GLY A 24 -8.49 -3.76 -1.28
N GLY A 25 -7.90 -2.90 -2.13
CA GLY A 25 -7.25 -3.32 -3.38
C GLY A 25 -6.07 -4.26 -3.12
N LEU A 26 -5.18 -3.93 -2.19
CA LEU A 26 -4.06 -4.79 -1.77
C LEU A 26 -4.54 -6.13 -1.20
N ALA A 27 -5.58 -6.11 -0.37
CA ALA A 27 -6.18 -7.34 0.18
C ALA A 27 -6.79 -8.20 -0.92
N ALA A 28 -7.55 -7.61 -1.85
CA ALA A 28 -8.11 -8.30 -3.01
C ALA A 28 -7.00 -8.98 -3.83
N LEU A 29 -5.91 -8.25 -4.09
CA LEU A 29 -4.75 -8.76 -4.81
C LEU A 29 -4.08 -9.94 -4.09
N ALA A 30 -3.73 -9.75 -2.82
CA ALA A 30 -2.97 -10.72 -2.06
C ALA A 30 -3.74 -12.01 -1.77
N LEU A 31 -5.04 -11.89 -1.45
CA LEU A 31 -5.83 -13.00 -0.92
C LEU A 31 -6.60 -13.77 -2.00
N PHE A 32 -7.05 -13.10 -3.05
CA PHE A 32 -7.92 -13.73 -4.06
C PHE A 32 -7.25 -13.81 -5.43
N VAL A 33 -6.78 -12.69 -5.93
CA VAL A 33 -6.31 -12.55 -7.31
C VAL A 33 -4.99 -13.31 -7.51
N LEU A 34 -3.97 -13.05 -6.70
CA LEU A 34 -2.67 -13.73 -6.82
C LEU A 34 -2.76 -15.24 -6.62
N PRO A 35 -3.45 -15.77 -5.59
CA PRO A 35 -3.56 -17.21 -5.40
C PRO A 35 -4.32 -17.90 -6.54
N SER A 36 -5.42 -17.28 -7.03
CA SER A 36 -6.20 -17.80 -8.15
C SER A 36 -5.35 -17.90 -9.42
N MET A 37 -4.64 -16.82 -9.77
CA MET A 37 -3.81 -16.78 -10.97
C MET A 37 -2.65 -17.78 -10.96
N ARG A 38 -2.03 -18.02 -9.79
CA ARG A 38 -0.95 -19.02 -9.70
C ARG A 38 -1.42 -20.43 -10.02
N ARG A 39 -2.70 -20.73 -9.79
CA ARG A 39 -3.28 -22.05 -10.07
C ARG A 39 -3.72 -22.20 -11.53
N THR A 40 -4.10 -21.10 -12.18
CA THR A 40 -4.77 -21.13 -13.49
C THR A 40 -3.90 -20.66 -14.65
N LEU A 41 -2.96 -19.72 -14.43
CA LEU A 41 -2.17 -19.11 -15.50
C LEU A 41 -0.78 -19.75 -15.65
N LYS A 42 -0.37 -19.95 -16.90
CA LYS A 42 1.05 -20.23 -17.21
C LYS A 42 1.89 -18.98 -16.92
N PRO A 43 3.18 -19.11 -16.56
CA PRO A 43 4.03 -17.98 -16.17
C PRO A 43 4.01 -16.81 -17.19
N LYS A 44 4.05 -17.13 -18.50
CA LYS A 44 3.99 -16.14 -19.58
C LYS A 44 2.70 -15.28 -19.54
N GLN A 45 1.56 -15.90 -19.25
CA GLN A 45 0.28 -15.19 -19.17
C GLN A 45 0.17 -14.36 -17.89
N PHE A 46 0.80 -14.81 -16.81
CA PHE A 46 0.84 -14.09 -15.55
C PHE A 46 1.54 -12.74 -15.68
N ALA A 47 2.71 -12.68 -16.33
CA ALA A 47 3.49 -11.44 -16.44
C ALA A 47 2.75 -10.36 -17.26
N THR A 48 2.17 -10.74 -18.40
CA THR A 48 1.37 -9.80 -19.23
C THR A 48 0.13 -9.30 -18.49
N TRP A 49 -0.55 -10.21 -17.77
CA TRP A 49 -1.71 -9.84 -16.99
C TRP A 49 -1.35 -8.92 -15.81
N ALA A 50 -0.25 -9.22 -15.11
CA ALA A 50 0.23 -8.42 -13.99
C ALA A 50 0.60 -7.00 -14.43
N ASP A 51 1.23 -6.83 -15.60
CA ASP A 51 1.49 -5.51 -16.18
C ASP A 51 0.19 -4.75 -16.48
N ALA A 52 -0.78 -5.41 -17.12
CA ALA A 52 -2.07 -4.80 -17.45
C ALA A 52 -2.87 -4.39 -16.20
N LEU A 53 -2.82 -5.21 -15.15
CA LEU A 53 -3.45 -4.90 -13.87
C LEU A 53 -2.75 -3.73 -13.17
N ASN A 54 -1.42 -3.77 -13.05
CA ASN A 54 -0.65 -2.72 -12.39
C ASN A 54 -0.86 -1.36 -13.07
N ARG A 55 -0.94 -1.30 -14.39
CA ARG A 55 -1.28 -0.05 -15.12
C ARG A 55 -2.61 0.59 -14.70
N ARG A 56 -3.56 -0.21 -14.20
CA ARG A 56 -4.85 0.29 -13.70
C ARG A 56 -4.84 0.57 -12.20
N LEU A 57 -4.14 -0.25 -11.43
CA LEU A 57 -4.10 -0.13 -9.97
C LEU A 57 -3.05 0.86 -9.46
N ASP A 58 -1.93 1.02 -10.15
CA ASP A 58 -0.87 1.95 -9.76
C ASP A 58 -1.39 3.40 -9.69
N PRO A 59 -2.11 3.95 -10.70
CA PRO A 59 -2.65 5.30 -10.60
C PRO A 59 -3.60 5.48 -9.40
N LEU A 60 -4.47 4.50 -9.16
CA LEU A 60 -5.39 4.52 -8.02
C LEU A 60 -4.65 4.45 -6.68
N GLY A 61 -3.60 3.61 -6.60
CA GLY A 61 -2.76 3.48 -5.42
C GLY A 61 -1.98 4.75 -5.10
N TRP A 62 -1.33 5.36 -6.10
CA TRP A 62 -0.60 6.62 -5.94
C TRP A 62 -1.53 7.79 -5.61
N PHE A 63 -2.71 7.85 -6.23
CA PHE A 63 -3.72 8.84 -5.87
C PHE A 63 -4.19 8.67 -4.42
N SER A 64 -4.50 7.42 -4.02
CA SER A 64 -4.92 7.11 -2.65
C SER A 64 -3.84 7.46 -1.64
N LEU A 65 -2.57 7.20 -1.95
CA LEU A 65 -1.43 7.57 -1.11
C LEU A 65 -1.34 9.09 -0.89
N GLY A 66 -1.45 9.87 -1.97
CA GLY A 66 -1.45 11.34 -1.88
C GLY A 66 -2.61 11.84 -1.03
N LEU A 67 -3.81 11.27 -1.25
CA LEU A 67 -5.01 11.63 -0.51
C LEU A 67 -4.89 11.27 0.99
N LEU A 68 -4.38 10.08 1.32
CA LEU A 68 -4.13 9.64 2.70
C LEU A 68 -3.11 10.52 3.41
N THR A 69 -2.04 10.91 2.72
CA THR A 69 -1.00 11.79 3.28
C THR A 69 -1.60 13.14 3.62
N PHE A 70 -2.30 13.78 2.66
CA PHE A 70 -2.89 15.09 2.86
C PHE A 70 -3.97 15.10 3.95
N THR A 71 -4.93 14.18 3.85
CA THR A 71 -6.04 14.07 4.83
C THR A 71 -5.54 13.62 6.20
N GLY A 72 -4.52 12.77 6.26
CA GLY A 72 -3.92 12.31 7.52
C GLY A 72 -3.25 13.44 8.29
N LEU A 73 -2.52 14.33 7.60
CA LEU A 73 -1.92 15.51 8.22
C LEU A 73 -2.99 16.46 8.78
N LEU A 74 -4.07 16.70 8.03
CA LEU A 74 -5.19 17.54 8.50
C LEU A 74 -5.90 16.94 9.73
N GLN A 75 -6.08 15.62 9.76
CA GLN A 75 -6.71 14.94 10.90
C GLN A 75 -5.82 14.94 12.14
N MET A 76 -4.49 14.89 11.98
CA MET A 76 -3.53 14.95 13.07
C MET A 76 -3.52 16.35 13.70
N ASP A 77 -3.45 17.40 12.88
CA ASP A 77 -3.46 18.80 13.34
C ASP A 77 -4.76 19.17 14.08
N GLY A 78 -5.90 18.61 13.65
CA GLY A 78 -7.19 18.82 14.30
C GLY A 78 -7.42 18.01 15.58
N ASN A 79 -6.48 17.18 16.03
CA ASN A 79 -6.66 16.31 17.20
C ASN A 79 -6.20 16.99 18.51
N ALA A 80 -7.02 16.90 19.56
CA ALA A 80 -6.71 17.49 20.87
C ALA A 80 -5.46 16.89 21.55
N ASN A 81 -5.11 15.64 21.22
CA ASN A 81 -3.93 14.95 21.76
C ASN A 81 -2.64 15.30 20.99
N TYR A 82 -2.73 16.14 19.95
CA TYR A 82 -1.57 16.55 19.17
C TYR A 82 -0.85 17.72 19.85
N GLU A 83 0.32 17.40 20.42
CA GLU A 83 1.18 18.36 21.13
C GLU A 83 2.35 18.88 20.26
N GLY A 84 2.40 18.50 18.98
CA GLY A 84 3.45 18.92 18.04
C GLY A 84 4.18 17.76 17.37
N PHE A 85 5.17 18.10 16.54
CA PHE A 85 5.91 17.12 15.74
C PHE A 85 6.95 16.38 16.60
N LEU A 86 6.89 15.05 16.61
CA LEU A 86 7.77 14.14 17.36
C LEU A 86 7.73 14.26 18.89
N THR A 87 6.68 14.87 19.45
CA THR A 87 6.41 14.84 20.89
C THR A 87 5.72 13.52 21.27
N LEU A 88 6.51 12.56 21.74
CA LEU A 88 6.01 11.24 22.18
C LEU A 88 5.61 11.26 23.67
N SER A 89 4.80 12.24 24.06
CA SER A 89 4.39 12.50 25.45
C SER A 89 3.17 11.67 25.88
N ASN A 90 2.34 11.21 24.93
CA ASN A 90 1.12 10.47 25.23
C ASN A 90 0.99 9.18 24.38
N PRO A 91 0.19 8.18 24.83
CA PRO A 91 0.03 6.92 24.11
C PRO A 91 -0.55 7.08 22.69
N TRP A 92 -1.38 8.11 22.47
CA TRP A 92 -1.89 8.47 21.14
C TRP A 92 -0.75 8.86 20.19
N ALA A 93 0.20 9.67 20.64
CA ALA A 93 1.34 10.13 19.83
C ALA A 93 2.26 8.96 19.45
N VAL A 94 2.50 8.02 20.38
CA VAL A 94 3.23 6.78 20.09
C VAL A 94 2.51 5.95 19.03
N ALA A 95 1.19 5.78 19.17
CA ALA A 95 0.38 5.06 18.18
C ALA A 95 0.44 5.69 16.79
N ILE A 96 0.32 7.01 16.71
CA ILE A 96 0.42 7.76 15.46
C ILE A 96 1.83 7.66 14.87
N CYS A 97 2.89 7.71 15.68
CA CYS A 97 4.26 7.55 15.20
C CYS A 97 4.49 6.16 14.59
N LEU A 98 4.08 5.09 15.29
CA LEU A 98 4.16 3.71 14.80
C LEU A 98 3.34 3.51 13.52
N LYS A 99 2.14 4.13 13.45
CA LYS A 99 1.32 4.17 12.23
C LYS A 99 2.08 4.77 11.05
N HIS A 100 2.75 5.91 11.25
CA HIS A 100 3.52 6.56 10.19
C HIS A 100 4.72 5.72 9.75
N ILE A 101 5.44 5.07 10.68
CA ILE A 101 6.53 4.15 10.34
C ILE A 101 6.01 3.02 9.45
N ALA A 102 4.89 2.40 9.82
CA ALA A 102 4.27 1.35 9.00
C ALA A 102 3.82 1.88 7.63
N PHE A 103 3.21 3.06 7.58
CA PHE A 103 2.78 3.72 6.34
C PHE A 103 3.95 4.05 5.40
N PHE A 104 5.05 4.59 5.93
CA PHE A 104 6.27 4.82 5.14
C PHE A 104 6.93 3.52 4.70
N GLY A 105 6.85 2.47 5.52
CA GLY A 105 7.22 1.11 5.12
C GLY A 105 6.41 0.62 3.92
N MET A 106 5.09 0.83 3.93
CA MET A 106 4.22 0.50 2.79
C MET A 106 4.58 1.29 1.54
N LEU A 107 4.86 2.59 1.69
CA LEU A 107 5.31 3.45 0.60
C LEU A 107 6.60 2.93 -0.04
N ALA A 108 7.61 2.59 0.78
CA ALA A 108 8.87 2.06 0.30
C ALA A 108 8.69 0.73 -0.44
N VAL A 109 7.89 -0.19 0.11
CA VAL A 109 7.57 -1.48 -0.54
C VAL A 109 6.83 -1.27 -1.85
N SER A 110 5.85 -0.36 -1.89
CA SER A 110 5.04 -0.07 -3.07
C SER A 110 5.89 0.56 -4.17
N GLY A 111 6.71 1.57 -3.84
CA GLY A 111 7.66 2.17 -4.76
C GLY A 111 8.68 1.16 -5.30
N TYR A 112 9.23 0.32 -4.43
CA TYR A 112 10.15 -0.75 -4.85
C TYR A 112 9.49 -1.75 -5.81
N LEU A 113 8.23 -2.13 -5.53
CA LEU A 113 7.44 -2.99 -6.41
C LEU A 113 7.25 -2.35 -7.78
N THR A 114 6.74 -1.11 -7.82
CA THR A 114 6.38 -0.39 -9.05
C THR A 114 7.59 -0.07 -9.92
N TRP A 115 8.70 0.40 -9.35
CA TRP A 115 9.85 0.86 -10.15
C TRP A 115 10.94 -0.17 -10.36
N SER A 116 11.09 -1.17 -9.47
CA SER A 116 12.16 -2.17 -9.60
C SER A 116 11.65 -3.54 -10.02
N VAL A 117 10.65 -4.08 -9.30
CA VAL A 117 10.23 -5.48 -9.50
C VAL A 117 9.35 -5.63 -10.73
N THR A 118 8.35 -4.77 -10.93
CA THR A 118 7.45 -4.84 -12.09
C THR A 118 8.21 -4.72 -13.43
N PRO A 119 9.11 -3.74 -13.63
CA PRO A 119 9.87 -3.66 -14.89
C PRO A 119 10.87 -4.81 -15.06
N ALA A 120 11.44 -5.34 -13.98
CA ALA A 120 12.28 -6.53 -14.05
C ALA A 120 11.47 -7.77 -14.46
N LEU A 121 10.22 -7.89 -13.99
CA LEU A 121 9.33 -8.98 -14.35
C LEU A 121 8.95 -8.94 -15.84
N SER A 122 8.57 -7.76 -16.35
CA SER A 122 8.25 -7.56 -17.78
C SER A 122 9.46 -7.87 -18.68
N ARG A 123 10.67 -7.47 -18.28
CA ARG A 123 11.91 -7.80 -19.01
C ARG A 123 12.21 -9.31 -19.00
N ALA A 124 12.05 -9.98 -17.85
CA ALA A 124 12.27 -11.42 -17.75
C ALA A 124 11.27 -12.22 -18.62
N ALA A 125 10.01 -11.77 -18.69
CA ALA A 125 8.99 -12.39 -19.53
C ALA A 125 9.32 -12.29 -21.03
N LEU A 126 9.90 -11.16 -21.48
CA LEU A 126 10.36 -10.99 -22.86
C LEU A 126 11.56 -11.89 -23.20
N GLN A 127 12.54 -12.02 -22.29
CA GLN A 127 13.71 -12.87 -22.50
C GLN A 127 13.35 -14.36 -22.56
N ARG A 128 12.36 -14.80 -21.78
CA ARG A 128 11.80 -16.15 -21.88
C ARG A 128 11.17 -16.40 -23.25
N ALA A 129 10.47 -15.42 -23.82
CA ALA A 129 9.90 -15.57 -25.17
C ALA A 129 10.99 -15.80 -26.23
N GLN A 130 12.25 -15.43 -25.95
CA GLN A 130 13.43 -15.66 -26.78
C GLN A 130 14.19 -16.95 -26.40
N GLY A 131 13.62 -17.83 -25.56
CA GLY A 131 14.21 -19.12 -25.18
C GLY A 131 15.26 -19.07 -24.06
N ARG A 132 15.38 -17.94 -23.34
CA ARG A 132 16.30 -17.81 -22.19
C ARG A 132 15.67 -18.29 -20.88
N SER A 133 16.51 -18.69 -19.92
CA SER A 133 16.19 -19.42 -18.68
C SER A 133 14.97 -18.94 -17.86
N ASP A 134 14.06 -19.86 -17.58
CA ASP A 134 12.84 -19.71 -16.76
C ASP A 134 13.10 -19.43 -15.26
N ARG A 135 14.29 -19.76 -14.73
CA ARG A 135 14.55 -19.71 -13.28
C ARG A 135 14.49 -18.28 -12.71
N GLN A 136 14.92 -17.29 -13.49
CA GLN A 136 14.98 -15.90 -13.04
C GLN A 136 13.59 -15.27 -12.91
N GLU A 137 12.70 -15.55 -13.87
CA GLU A 137 11.29 -15.11 -13.84
C GLU A 137 10.57 -15.67 -12.61
N ALA A 138 10.71 -16.98 -12.34
CA ALA A 138 10.08 -17.62 -11.19
C ALA A 138 10.54 -17.01 -9.85
N ALA A 139 11.80 -16.61 -9.75
CA ALA A 139 12.31 -15.92 -8.56
C ALA A 139 11.71 -14.52 -8.38
N LEU A 140 11.60 -13.75 -9.47
CA LEU A 140 10.98 -12.42 -9.46
C LEU A 140 9.49 -12.48 -9.13
N LEU A 141 8.76 -13.47 -9.64
CA LEU A 141 7.34 -13.71 -9.31
C LEU A 141 7.14 -13.98 -7.82
N ARG A 142 7.99 -14.83 -7.22
CA ARG A 142 7.96 -15.08 -5.77
C ARG A 142 8.24 -13.81 -4.98
N ARG A 143 9.17 -12.97 -5.44
CA ARG A 143 9.49 -11.70 -4.81
C ARG A 143 8.32 -10.71 -4.89
N PHE A 144 7.71 -10.57 -6.07
CA PHE A 144 6.52 -9.75 -6.29
C PHE A 144 5.39 -10.10 -5.30
N GLN A 145 5.09 -11.39 -5.16
CA GLN A 145 4.07 -11.89 -4.24
C GLN A 145 4.41 -11.63 -2.77
N ARG A 146 5.67 -11.88 -2.36
CA ARG A 146 6.12 -11.60 -0.99
C ARG A 146 6.02 -10.13 -0.64
N LEU A 147 6.35 -9.24 -1.58
CA LEU A 147 6.25 -7.79 -1.38
C LEU A 147 4.80 -7.34 -1.26
N ILE A 148 3.88 -7.87 -2.06
CA ILE A 148 2.44 -7.59 -1.91
C ILE A 148 1.92 -8.09 -0.56
N ALA A 149 2.29 -9.30 -0.14
CA ALA A 149 1.91 -9.84 1.16
C ALA A 149 2.50 -9.03 2.33
N LEU A 150 3.77 -8.62 2.23
CA LEU A 150 4.42 -7.73 3.19
C LEU A 150 3.70 -6.38 3.26
N ASN A 151 3.35 -5.81 2.12
CA ASN A 151 2.63 -4.53 2.05
C ASN A 151 1.25 -4.63 2.72
N LEU A 152 0.54 -5.75 2.51
CA LEU A 152 -0.72 -6.02 3.20
C LEU A 152 -0.53 -6.17 4.71
N ALA A 153 0.51 -6.88 5.15
CA ALA A 153 0.81 -7.04 6.57
C ALA A 153 1.13 -5.69 7.24
N LEU A 154 1.91 -4.83 6.58
CA LEU A 154 2.16 -3.46 7.03
C LEU A 154 0.87 -2.64 7.08
N GLY A 155 -0.02 -2.80 6.10
CA GLY A 155 -1.33 -2.15 6.10
C GLY A 155 -2.24 -2.63 7.23
N ALA A 156 -2.18 -3.91 7.60
CA ALA A 156 -2.86 -4.42 8.79
C ALA A 156 -2.28 -3.79 10.08
N LEU A 157 -0.96 -3.61 10.17
CA LEU A 157 -0.33 -2.89 11.29
C LEU A 157 -0.80 -1.43 11.36
N VAL A 158 -0.94 -0.74 10.22
CA VAL A 158 -1.51 0.63 10.17
C VAL A 158 -2.91 0.66 10.79
N LEU A 159 -3.75 -0.34 10.52
CA LEU A 159 -5.08 -0.45 11.14
C LEU A 159 -5.01 -0.73 12.64
N VAL A 160 -4.12 -1.62 13.09
CA VAL A 160 -3.90 -1.90 14.52
C VAL A 160 -3.47 -0.63 15.26
N PHE A 161 -2.51 0.13 14.71
CA PHE A 161 -2.08 1.39 15.32
C PHE A 161 -3.16 2.47 15.26
N THR A 162 -4.01 2.46 14.23
CA THR A 162 -5.19 3.33 14.17
C THR A 162 -6.20 2.98 15.26
N ALA A 163 -6.44 1.69 15.52
CA ALA A 163 -7.29 1.24 16.61
C ALA A 163 -6.69 1.59 17.98
N MET A 164 -5.38 1.41 18.15
CA MET A 164 -4.66 1.80 19.38
C MET A 164 -4.79 3.31 19.64
N ALA A 165 -4.59 4.15 18.62
CA ALA A 165 -4.77 5.59 18.74
C ALA A 165 -6.22 5.99 19.07
N ARG A 166 -7.21 5.16 18.72
CA ARG A 166 -8.63 5.46 18.98
C ARG A 166 -9.05 5.21 20.42
N ILE A 167 -8.38 4.30 21.12
CA ILE A 167 -8.67 3.94 22.52
C ILE A 167 -7.70 4.57 23.53
N ALA A 168 -6.65 5.22 23.03
CA ALA A 168 -5.62 5.91 23.80
C ALA A 168 -6.06 7.30 24.26
#